data_AF-A0ABD1BR83-F1
#
_entry.id   AF-A0ABD1BR83-F1
#
_cell.length_a   1.000
_cell.length_b   1.000
_cell.length_c   1.000
_cell.angle_alpha   90.00
_cell.angle_beta   90.00
_cell.angle_gamma   90.00
#
_symmetry.space_group_name_H-M   'P 1'
#
loop_
_entity.id
_entity.type
_entity.pdbx_description
1 polymer ?
#
loop_
_entity_poly.entity_id
_entity_poly.type
_entity_poly.pdbx_seq_one_letter_code
_entity_poly.pdbx_strand_id
1 'polypeptide(L)'
;MVSGVRGTRKRPNWINKTIWETMSAYWDTEEAKKRSQIYSDARMSERDGLGPHIHLSGPKSYNQIQQDLEEELGRPVNLGEVFIKTHTRPDGTYVDLKAEKIAQTYAKNVQEKLAELETEAYTLSDCASRACDLIVDDYAAIFLQVKSHFTHSTLIPLQH
;
A
#
# COMPACT_ATOMS: atom_id res chain seq x y z
N MET A 1 15.73 3.35 -20.27
CA MET A 1 14.32 3.77 -20.42
C MET A 1 14.22 5.13 -21.09
N VAL A 2 13.19 5.36 -21.90
CA VAL A 2 12.95 6.63 -22.63
C VAL A 2 12.78 7.82 -21.67
N SER A 3 12.19 7.61 -20.50
CA SER A 3 12.00 8.66 -19.47
C SER A 3 13.32 9.25 -18.96
N GLY A 4 14.35 8.41 -18.75
CA GLY A 4 15.67 8.88 -18.31
C GLY A 4 16.40 9.71 -19.38
N VAL A 5 16.22 9.38 -20.66
CA VAL A 5 16.82 10.18 -21.74
C VAL A 5 16.09 11.50 -21.97
N ARG A 6 14.77 11.56 -21.71
CA ARG A 6 14.01 12.83 -21.68
C ARG A 6 14.58 13.81 -20.64
N GLY A 7 14.88 13.32 -19.44
CA GLY A 7 15.44 14.15 -18.36
C GLY A 7 16.85 14.66 -18.65
N THR A 8 17.71 13.80 -19.20
CA THR A 8 19.11 14.15 -19.50
C THR A 8 19.28 14.93 -20.82
N ARG A 9 18.26 14.93 -21.69
CA ARG A 9 18.29 15.53 -23.04
C ARG A 9 19.49 15.08 -23.90
N LYS A 10 20.09 13.94 -23.57
CA LYS A 10 21.18 13.32 -24.34
C LYS A 10 20.61 12.21 -25.21
N ARG A 11 20.83 12.28 -26.52
CA ARG A 11 20.40 11.24 -27.45
C ARG A 11 21.18 9.95 -27.19
N PRO A 12 20.52 8.83 -26.88
CA PRO A 12 21.18 7.54 -26.79
C PRO A 12 21.48 6.95 -28.19
N ASN A 13 22.46 6.04 -28.26
CA ASN A 13 22.86 5.39 -29.51
C ASN A 13 21.77 4.52 -30.16
N TRP A 14 20.85 3.96 -29.37
CA TRP A 14 19.75 3.11 -29.83
C TRP A 14 18.52 3.88 -30.36
N ILE A 15 18.48 5.22 -30.24
CA ILE A 15 17.44 6.04 -30.86
C ILE A 15 18.00 6.71 -32.12
N ASN A 16 17.33 6.50 -33.25
CA ASN A 16 17.65 7.17 -34.50
C ASN A 16 17.56 8.71 -34.36
N LYS A 17 18.45 9.44 -35.04
CA LYS A 17 18.52 10.90 -34.98
C LYS A 17 17.18 11.59 -35.27
N THR A 18 16.50 11.18 -36.34
CA THR A 18 15.22 11.79 -36.75
C THR A 18 14.14 11.57 -35.69
N ILE A 19 14.06 10.35 -35.14
CA ILE A 19 13.11 10.02 -34.07
C ILE A 19 13.40 10.86 -32.82
N TRP A 20 14.69 11.02 -32.46
CA TRP A 20 15.09 11.84 -31.32
C TRP A 20 14.70 13.31 -31.47
N GLU A 21 14.88 13.88 -32.66
CA GLU A 21 14.48 15.25 -32.98
C GLU A 21 12.96 15.42 -32.86
N THR A 22 12.18 14.49 -33.41
CA THR A 22 10.71 14.49 -33.28
C THR A 22 10.27 14.41 -31.81
N MET A 23 10.86 13.50 -31.03
CA MET A 23 10.55 13.35 -29.60
C MET A 23 10.91 14.60 -28.80
N SER A 24 12.07 15.18 -29.08
CA SER A 24 12.54 16.40 -28.42
C SER A 24 11.62 17.58 -28.70
N ALA A 25 11.28 17.79 -29.98
CA ALA A 25 10.33 18.82 -30.40
C ALA A 25 8.97 18.65 -29.72
N TYR A 26 8.45 17.42 -29.66
CA TYR A 26 7.21 17.11 -28.94
C TYR A 26 7.30 17.43 -27.46
N TRP A 27 8.39 17.04 -26.77
CA TRP A 27 8.55 17.32 -25.33
C TRP A 27 8.67 18.81 -25.02
N ASP A 28 9.07 19.62 -25.99
CA ASP A 28 9.21 21.06 -25.84
C ASP A 28 7.91 21.82 -26.13
N THR A 29 6.88 21.14 -26.65
CA THR A 29 5.52 21.70 -26.78
C THR A 29 4.94 22.04 -25.40
N GLU A 30 4.21 23.15 -25.34
CA GLU A 30 3.58 23.61 -24.10
C GLU A 30 2.53 22.60 -23.60
N GLU A 31 1.85 21.89 -24.50
CA GLU A 31 0.89 20.84 -24.16
C GLU A 31 1.57 19.64 -23.48
N ALA A 32 2.76 19.25 -23.94
CA ALA A 32 3.54 18.18 -23.30
C ALA A 32 4.08 18.61 -21.93
N LYS A 33 4.57 19.84 -21.80
CA LYS A 33 5.03 20.40 -20.51
C LYS A 33 3.88 20.50 -19.52
N LYS A 34 2.74 21.09 -19.93
CA LYS A 34 1.55 21.25 -19.07
C LYS A 34 1.02 19.91 -18.58
N ARG A 35 0.87 18.91 -19.46
CA ARG A 35 0.45 17.57 -19.03
C ARG A 35 1.45 16.98 -18.04
N SER A 36 2.74 17.08 -18.33
CA SER A 36 3.79 16.57 -17.43
C SER A 36 3.72 17.23 -16.05
N GLN A 37 3.45 18.54 -16.00
CA GLN A 37 3.28 19.29 -14.77
C GLN A 37 2.03 18.83 -14.01
N ILE A 38 0.87 18.74 -14.67
CA ILE A 38 -0.38 18.25 -14.07
C ILE A 38 -0.18 16.86 -13.46
N TYR A 39 0.46 15.94 -14.18
CA TYR A 39 0.73 14.60 -13.65
C TYR A 39 1.72 14.62 -12.49
N SER A 40 2.72 15.50 -12.52
CA SER A 40 3.66 15.68 -11.41
C SER A 40 2.94 16.22 -10.17
N ASP A 41 2.14 17.27 -10.33
CA ASP A 41 1.37 17.90 -9.26
C ASP A 41 0.34 16.93 -8.68
N ALA A 42 -0.38 16.19 -9.51
CA ALA A 42 -1.32 15.16 -9.05
C ALA A 42 -0.61 13.99 -8.33
N ARG A 43 0.64 13.67 -8.70
CA ARG A 43 1.43 12.63 -8.02
C ARG A 43 1.97 13.13 -6.68
N MET A 44 2.33 14.41 -6.60
CA MET A 44 2.88 15.05 -5.40
C MET A 44 1.80 15.70 -4.54
N SER A 45 0.54 15.72 -4.98
CA SER A 45 -0.55 16.37 -4.27
C SER A 45 -0.75 15.72 -2.92
N GLU A 46 -0.88 16.56 -1.91
CA GLU A 46 -1.16 16.16 -0.56
C GLU A 46 -2.64 15.76 -0.44
N ARG A 47 -2.91 14.47 -0.19
CA ARG A 47 -4.27 13.94 -0.02
C ARG A 47 -4.67 14.06 1.44
N ASP A 48 -5.11 15.22 1.88
CA ASP A 48 -5.52 15.50 3.28
C ASP A 48 -4.40 15.23 4.31
N GLY A 49 -3.15 15.57 3.99
CA GLY A 49 -2.00 15.30 4.84
C GLY A 49 -1.55 13.83 4.87
N LEU A 50 -2.14 12.97 4.02
CA LEU A 50 -1.76 11.55 3.93
C LEU A 50 -0.56 11.29 3.02
N GLY A 51 -0.10 12.31 2.30
CA GLY A 51 1.01 12.22 1.35
C GLY A 51 0.70 11.41 0.09
N PRO A 52 1.70 11.23 -0.80
CA PRO A 52 1.58 10.41 -1.99
C PRO A 52 1.39 8.93 -1.61
N HIS A 53 0.45 8.24 -2.29
CA HIS A 53 0.26 6.80 -2.11
C HIS A 53 1.42 6.04 -2.77
N ILE A 54 2.27 5.41 -1.95
CA ILE A 54 3.46 4.67 -2.39
C ILE A 54 3.40 3.26 -1.79
N HIS A 55 3.69 2.23 -2.58
CA HIS A 55 3.93 0.87 -2.07
C HIS A 55 5.36 0.44 -2.42
N LEU A 56 5.96 -0.40 -1.58
CA LEU A 56 7.35 -0.88 -1.72
C LEU A 56 7.45 -2.31 -2.26
N SER A 57 6.36 -2.88 -2.80
CA SER A 57 6.37 -4.24 -3.36
C SER A 57 7.28 -4.39 -4.59
N GLY A 58 7.69 -3.28 -5.20
CA GLY A 58 8.45 -3.30 -6.44
C GLY A 58 7.71 -4.08 -7.53
N PRO A 59 8.38 -4.92 -8.32
CA PRO A 59 7.74 -5.72 -9.36
C PRO A 59 7.02 -6.97 -8.80
N LYS A 60 7.09 -7.24 -7.49
CA LYS A 60 6.45 -8.41 -6.90
C LYS A 60 4.96 -8.14 -6.67
N SER A 61 4.14 -9.15 -6.98
CA SER A 61 2.73 -9.18 -6.62
C SER A 61 2.56 -9.44 -5.11
N TYR A 62 1.41 -9.06 -4.54
CA TYR A 62 1.08 -9.38 -3.15
C TYR A 62 1.14 -10.89 -2.86
N ASN A 63 0.71 -11.73 -3.80
CA ASN A 63 0.79 -13.19 -3.65
C ASN A 63 2.24 -13.69 -3.57
N GLN A 64 3.14 -13.13 -4.39
CA GLN A 64 4.57 -13.48 -4.31
C GLN A 64 5.17 -13.05 -2.98
N ILE A 65 4.82 -11.85 -2.50
CA ILE A 65 5.30 -11.37 -1.21
C ILE A 65 4.75 -12.23 -0.07
N GLN A 66 3.50 -12.67 -0.16
CA GLN A 66 2.94 -13.61 0.80
C GLN A 66 3.71 -14.93 0.80
N GLN A 67 3.96 -15.53 -0.37
CA GLN A 67 4.74 -16.75 -0.48
C GLN A 67 6.16 -16.60 0.10
N ASP A 68 6.84 -15.51 -0.24
CA ASP A 68 8.17 -15.22 0.29
C ASP A 68 8.16 -15.10 1.84
N LEU A 69 7.12 -14.45 2.40
CA LEU A 69 6.94 -14.32 3.84
C LEU A 69 6.59 -15.65 4.52
N GLU A 70 5.77 -16.48 3.89
CA GLU A 70 5.42 -17.81 4.38
C GLU A 70 6.63 -18.73 4.41
N GLU A 71 7.51 -18.64 3.40
CA GLU A 71 8.80 -19.34 3.36
C GLU A 71 9.75 -18.81 4.45
N GLU A 72 9.84 -17.48 4.63
CA GLU A 72 10.68 -16.84 5.65
C GLU A 72 10.26 -17.21 7.08
N LEU A 73 8.96 -17.26 7.35
CA LEU A 73 8.40 -17.47 8.69
C LEU A 73 8.06 -18.93 9.00
N GLY A 74 7.99 -19.80 7.99
CA GLY A 74 7.61 -21.21 8.15
C GLY A 74 6.16 -21.42 8.59
N ARG A 75 5.29 -20.43 8.38
CA ARG A 75 3.86 -20.49 8.74
C ARG A 75 3.01 -19.70 7.74
N PRO A 76 1.69 -19.98 7.65
CA PRO A 76 0.77 -19.12 6.90
C PRO A 76 0.84 -17.67 7.37
N VAL A 77 0.79 -16.75 6.41
CA VAL A 77 0.87 -15.31 6.64
C VAL A 77 -0.47 -14.68 6.31
N ASN A 78 -0.94 -13.78 7.17
CA ASN A 78 -2.22 -13.13 6.95
C ASN A 78 -2.10 -11.87 6.06
N LEU A 79 -3.23 -11.41 5.54
CA LEU A 79 -3.29 -10.26 4.63
C LEU A 79 -2.76 -8.96 5.27
N GLY A 80 -2.95 -8.79 6.59
CA GLY A 80 -2.44 -7.64 7.34
C GLY A 80 -0.92 -7.61 7.39
N GLU A 81 -0.27 -8.76 7.59
CA GLU A 81 1.19 -8.89 7.57
C GLU A 81 1.77 -8.56 6.18
N VAL A 82 1.13 -9.06 5.11
CA VAL A 82 1.51 -8.72 3.74
C VAL A 82 1.37 -7.22 3.48
N PHE A 83 0.29 -6.61 3.99
CA PHE A 83 0.08 -5.16 3.90
C PHE A 83 1.18 -4.38 4.62
N ILE A 84 1.51 -4.76 5.86
CA ILE A 84 2.59 -4.12 6.65
C ILE A 84 3.93 -4.24 5.90
N LYS A 85 4.33 -5.44 5.48
CA LYS A 85 5.59 -5.65 4.74
C LYS A 85 5.71 -4.77 3.48
N THR A 86 4.61 -4.56 2.77
CA THR A 86 4.58 -3.77 1.52
C THR A 86 4.52 -2.26 1.73
N HIS A 87 4.15 -1.81 2.93
CA HIS A 87 3.96 -0.40 3.26
C HIS A 87 4.91 0.07 4.39
N THR A 88 5.88 -0.75 4.78
CA THR A 88 6.93 -0.42 5.74
C THR A 88 8.30 -0.40 5.05
N ARG A 89 9.06 0.66 5.30
CA ARG A 89 10.43 0.84 4.82
C ARG A 89 11.41 0.00 5.65
N PRO A 90 12.64 -0.27 5.15
CA PRO A 90 13.66 -1.00 5.90
C PRO A 90 14.04 -0.35 7.25
N ASP A 91 13.82 0.96 7.42
CA ASP A 91 14.03 1.68 8.68
C ASP A 91 12.86 1.55 9.68
N GLY A 92 11.81 0.80 9.31
CA GLY A 92 10.61 0.59 10.12
C GLY A 92 9.53 1.66 9.96
N THR A 93 9.78 2.73 9.21
CA THR A 93 8.79 3.80 8.99
C THR A 93 7.80 3.44 7.88
N TYR A 94 6.58 3.97 7.95
CA TYR A 94 5.57 3.72 6.92
C TYR A 94 5.78 4.59 5.68
N VAL A 95 5.36 4.07 4.53
CA VAL A 95 5.43 4.75 3.23
C VAL A 95 4.55 5.99 3.15
N ASP A 96 3.40 5.94 3.82
CA ASP A 96 2.43 7.02 3.91
C ASP A 96 1.66 6.93 5.25
N LEU A 97 1.08 8.06 5.68
CA LEU A 97 0.37 8.17 6.96
C LEU A 97 -0.91 7.32 6.98
N LYS A 98 -1.49 7.04 5.82
CA LYS A 98 -2.70 6.21 5.72
C LYS A 98 -2.38 4.76 6.05
N ALA A 99 -1.29 4.23 5.52
CA ALA A 99 -0.82 2.89 5.78
C ALA A 99 -0.46 2.70 7.25
N GLU A 100 0.18 3.69 7.86
CA GLU A 100 0.44 3.70 9.30
C GLU A 100 -0.86 3.59 10.11
N LYS A 101 -1.84 4.47 9.83
CA LYS A 101 -3.14 4.44 10.53
C LYS A 101 -3.89 3.13 10.34
N ILE A 102 -3.87 2.57 9.12
CA ILE A 102 -4.47 1.26 8.83
C ILE A 102 -3.78 0.17 9.65
N ALA A 103 -2.44 0.13 9.66
CA ALA A 103 -1.68 -0.88 10.39
C ALA A 103 -1.90 -0.78 11.91
N GLN A 104 -1.90 0.44 12.47
CA GLN A 104 -2.17 0.67 13.89
C GLN A 104 -3.60 0.25 14.28
N THR A 105 -4.61 0.64 13.49
CA THR A 105 -6.02 0.27 13.74
C THR A 105 -6.21 -1.24 13.62
N TYR A 106 -5.58 -1.86 12.62
CA TYR A 106 -5.59 -3.31 12.45
C TYR A 106 -5.01 -4.04 13.65
N ALA A 107 -3.82 -3.65 14.11
CA ALA A 107 -3.17 -4.25 15.27
C ALA A 107 -4.03 -4.13 16.54
N LYS A 108 -4.62 -2.95 16.76
CA LYS A 108 -5.55 -2.71 17.86
C LYS A 108 -6.77 -3.64 17.79
N ASN A 109 -7.44 -3.71 16.65
CA ASN A 109 -8.64 -4.53 16.49
C ASN A 109 -8.36 -6.04 16.66
N VAL A 110 -7.20 -6.50 16.20
CA VAL A 110 -6.74 -7.88 16.44
C VAL A 110 -6.57 -8.14 17.94
N GLN A 111 -5.91 -7.22 18.66
CA GLN A 111 -5.71 -7.35 20.10
C GLN A 111 -7.04 -7.36 20.88
N GLU A 112 -7.98 -6.49 20.52
CA GLU A 112 -9.32 -6.45 21.11
C GLU A 112 -10.07 -7.77 20.89
N LYS A 113 -10.01 -8.32 19.66
CA LYS A 113 -10.65 -9.61 19.35
C LYS A 113 -10.05 -10.79 20.10
N LEU A 114 -8.73 -10.82 20.26
CA LEU A 114 -8.07 -11.86 21.06
C LEU A 114 -8.44 -11.74 22.56
N ALA A 115 -8.54 -10.53 23.09
CA ALA A 115 -8.95 -10.31 24.48
C ALA A 115 -10.42 -10.71 24.72
N GLU A 116 -11.32 -10.40 23.80
CA GLU A 116 -12.73 -10.86 23.86
C GLU A 116 -12.80 -12.38 23.93
N LEU A 117 -12.08 -13.08 23.04
CA LEU A 117 -12.02 -14.54 22.99
C LEU A 117 -11.46 -15.17 24.29
N GLU A 118 -10.46 -14.53 24.91
CA GLU A 118 -9.91 -14.97 26.20
C GLU A 118 -10.94 -14.83 27.33
N THR A 119 -11.69 -13.71 27.36
CA THR A 119 -12.75 -13.51 28.37
C THR A 119 -13.90 -14.49 28.20
N GLU A 120 -14.31 -14.77 26.96
CA GLU A 120 -15.36 -15.76 26.65
C GLU A 120 -14.92 -17.16 27.09
N ALA A 121 -13.67 -17.54 26.81
CA ALA A 121 -13.10 -18.82 27.26
C ALA A 121 -13.18 -18.99 28.77
N TYR A 122 -12.86 -17.92 29.53
CA TYR A 122 -12.95 -17.93 31.00
C TYR A 122 -14.40 -18.11 31.49
N THR A 123 -15.37 -17.45 30.86
CA THR A 123 -16.79 -17.56 31.26
C THR A 123 -17.44 -18.91 30.95
N LEU A 124 -16.94 -19.65 29.95
CA LEU A 124 -17.46 -20.95 29.53
C LEU A 124 -16.69 -22.14 30.14
N SER A 125 -15.73 -21.86 31.04
CA SER A 125 -14.73 -22.81 31.57
C SER A 125 -15.26 -23.85 32.57
N ASP A 126 -16.48 -24.35 32.41
CA ASP A 126 -16.92 -25.59 33.08
C ASP A 126 -16.95 -26.82 32.15
N CYS A 127 -16.62 -26.69 30.84
CA CYS A 127 -16.34 -27.88 30.01
C CYS A 127 -15.51 -27.57 28.75
N ALA A 128 -14.36 -28.24 28.64
CA ALA A 128 -13.54 -28.48 27.45
C ALA A 128 -12.84 -27.28 26.77
N SER A 129 -11.53 -27.20 27.04
CA SER A 129 -10.51 -26.37 26.40
C SER A 129 -10.52 -26.50 24.86
N ARG A 130 -11.16 -25.54 24.18
CA ARG A 130 -10.80 -25.20 22.80
C ARG A 130 -10.01 -23.90 22.86
N ALA A 131 -8.79 -23.91 22.34
CA ALA A 131 -8.00 -22.70 22.19
C ALA A 131 -8.81 -21.71 21.33
N CYS A 132 -9.13 -20.55 21.89
CA CYS A 132 -9.83 -19.49 21.19
C CYS A 132 -8.81 -18.70 20.36
N ASP A 133 -8.28 -19.35 19.32
CA ASP A 133 -7.33 -18.73 18.41
C ASP A 133 -8.08 -18.20 17.17
N LEU A 134 -7.73 -16.99 16.74
CA LEU A 134 -8.20 -16.46 15.46
C LEU A 134 -7.61 -17.29 14.31
N ILE A 135 -8.43 -17.63 13.33
CA ILE A 135 -7.94 -18.26 12.10
C ILE A 135 -7.59 -17.20 11.06
N VAL A 136 -6.86 -17.59 10.01
CA VAL A 136 -6.41 -16.69 8.93
C VAL A 136 -7.55 -15.85 8.34
N ASP A 137 -8.74 -16.44 8.22
CA ASP A 137 -9.94 -15.76 7.70
C ASP A 137 -10.43 -14.64 8.64
N ASP A 138 -10.31 -14.81 9.96
CA ASP A 138 -10.68 -13.77 10.94
C ASP A 138 -9.74 -12.57 10.83
N TYR A 139 -8.44 -12.82 10.71
CA TYR A 139 -7.45 -11.76 10.46
C TYR A 139 -7.74 -11.02 9.15
N ALA A 140 -8.14 -11.74 8.10
CA ALA A 140 -8.52 -11.14 6.83
C ALA A 140 -9.79 -10.29 6.96
N ALA A 141 -10.80 -10.75 7.70
CA ALA A 141 -12.03 -10.02 7.95
C ALA A 141 -11.78 -8.71 8.71
N ILE A 142 -10.98 -8.76 9.79
CA ILE A 142 -10.58 -7.58 10.56
C ILE A 142 -9.87 -6.57 9.65
N PHE A 143 -8.91 -7.05 8.84
CA PHE A 143 -8.18 -6.19 7.92
C PHE A 143 -9.10 -5.51 6.88
N LEU A 144 -10.02 -6.26 6.28
CA LEU A 144 -10.96 -5.74 5.30
C LEU A 144 -11.93 -4.71 5.91
N GLN A 145 -12.36 -4.92 7.16
CA GLN A 145 -13.18 -3.96 7.90
C GLN A 145 -12.43 -2.64 8.12
N VAL A 146 -11.19 -2.71 8.61
CA VAL A 146 -10.33 -1.53 8.81
C VAL A 146 -10.14 -0.81 7.48
N LYS A 147 -9.74 -1.53 6.43
CA LYS A 147 -9.52 -0.94 5.11
C LYS A 147 -10.76 -0.22 4.57
N SER A 148 -11.95 -0.83 4.72
CA SER A 148 -13.22 -0.23 4.32
C SER A 148 -13.51 1.09 5.05
N HIS A 149 -13.22 1.17 6.34
CA HIS A 149 -13.37 2.41 7.11
C HIS A 149 -12.50 3.54 6.52
N PHE A 150 -11.25 3.24 6.18
CA PHE A 150 -10.31 4.20 5.59
C PHE A 150 -10.54 4.49 4.09
N THR A 151 -11.45 3.79 3.41
CA THR A 151 -11.88 4.13 2.04
C THR A 151 -13.13 5.00 2.05
N HIS A 152 -14.09 4.71 2.92
CA HIS A 152 -15.39 5.41 2.97
C HIS A 152 -15.33 6.70 3.80
N SER A 153 -14.42 6.82 4.77
CA SER A 153 -14.24 8.04 5.57
C SER A 153 -13.65 9.23 4.80
N THR A 154 -13.22 9.05 3.53
CA THR A 154 -12.73 10.14 2.65
C THR A 154 -13.78 10.70 1.68
N LEU A 155 -15.07 10.40 1.86
CA LEU A 155 -16.14 11.08 1.13
C LEU A 155 -16.64 12.27 1.95
N ILE A 156 -15.98 13.42 1.83
CA ILE A 156 -16.58 14.72 2.16
C ILE A 156 -17.66 15.01 1.10
N PRO A 157 -18.86 15.49 1.47
CA PRO A 157 -19.91 15.78 0.50
C PRO A 157 -19.47 16.93 -0.40
N LEU A 158 -19.67 16.77 -1.71
CA LEU A 158 -19.71 17.89 -2.64
C LEU A 158 -20.83 18.85 -2.19
N GLN A 159 -20.47 19.92 -1.50
CA GLN A 159 -21.35 21.08 -1.37
C GLN A 159 -21.26 21.88 -2.66
N HIS A 160 -22.37 21.88 -3.41
CA HIS A 160 -22.68 22.83 -4.47
C HIS A 160 -23.15 24.16 -3.89
#